data_AF-A0A2J8M2U3-F1
#
_entry.id   AF-A0A2J8M2U3-F1
#
_cell.length_a   1.000
_cell.length_b   1.000
_cell.length_c   1.000
_cell.angle_alpha   90.00
_cell.angle_beta   90.00
_cell.angle_gamma   90.00
#
_symmetry.space_group_name_H-M   'P 1'
#
loop_
_entity.id
_entity.type
_entity.pdbx_description
1 polymer ?
#
loop_
_entity_poly.entity_id
_entity_poly.type
_entity_poly.pdbx_seq_one_letter_code
_entity_poly.pdbx_strand_id
1 'polypeptide(L)'
;TGGILKSAIASIRNICISLLAGIVLGFFVRYFPSEDQKNLTLKRGFLVLTMCVSAVLGSQRIGLHGSGGLCTLVLSFIAGTKWSQEKMKVQKIITTVWDIFQPLLFGLVGAEVSVSSLESNIVGKNN
;
A
#
# COMPACT_ATOMS: atom_id res chain seq x y z
N THR A 1 -6.20 -9.49 32.17
CA THR A 1 -6.81 -8.25 31.64
C THR A 1 -5.81 -7.20 31.17
N GLY A 2 -4.69 -6.96 31.87
CA GLY A 2 -3.71 -5.92 31.48
C GLY A 2 -2.99 -6.07 30.13
N GLY A 3 -2.87 -7.29 29.59
CA GLY A 3 -2.21 -7.52 28.29
C GLY A 3 -3.02 -7.03 27.09
N ILE A 4 -4.34 -7.25 27.11
CA ILE A 4 -5.25 -6.86 26.02
C ILE A 4 -5.31 -5.34 25.89
N LEU A 5 -5.35 -4.63 27.02
CA LEU A 5 -5.37 -3.17 27.05
C LEU A 5 -4.06 -2.57 26.49
N LYS A 6 -2.90 -3.14 26.85
CA LYS A 6 -1.61 -2.68 26.32
C LYS A 6 -1.48 -2.89 24.82
N SER A 7 -1.94 -4.04 24.32
CA SER A 7 -1.96 -4.32 22.87
C SER A 7 -2.90 -3.38 22.12
N ALA A 8 -4.09 -3.09 22.68
CA ALA A 8 -5.02 -2.14 22.08
C ALA A 8 -4.41 -0.73 21.98
N ILE A 9 -3.79 -0.24 23.05
CA ILE A 9 -3.13 1.07 23.07
C ILE A 9 -1.98 1.12 22.06
N ALA A 10 -1.18 0.05 21.95
CA ALA A 10 -0.10 -0.02 20.98
C ALA A 10 -0.62 0.04 19.53
N SER A 11 -1.70 -0.68 19.23
CA SER A 11 -2.33 -0.63 17.91
C SER A 11 -2.87 0.76 17.56
N ILE A 12 -3.58 1.40 18.49
CA ILE A 12 -4.11 2.76 18.30
C ILE A 12 -2.96 3.74 18.03
N ARG A 13 -1.89 3.67 18.81
CA ARG A 13 -0.69 4.50 18.62
C ARG A 13 -0.09 4.31 17.22
N ASN A 14 0.05 3.06 16.78
CA ASN A 14 0.62 2.75 15.47
C ASN A 14 -0.26 3.31 14.34
N ILE A 15 -1.58 3.25 14.47
CA ILE A 15 -2.53 3.85 13.52
C ILE A 15 -2.35 5.38 13.47
N CYS A 16 -2.29 6.05 14.63
CA CYS A 16 -2.08 7.50 14.69
C CYS A 16 -0.77 7.94 14.03
N ILE A 17 0.33 7.22 14.29
CA ILE A 17 1.64 7.51 13.66
C ILE A 17 1.56 7.34 12.14
N SER A 18 0.89 6.28 11.67
CA SER A 18 0.73 6.00 10.23
C SER A 18 -0.12 7.04 9.53
N LEU A 19 -1.18 7.49 10.19
CA LEU A 19 -2.05 8.56 9.69
C LEU A 19 -1.27 9.87 9.58
N LEU A 20 -0.55 10.25 10.64
CA LEU A 20 0.25 11.47 10.64
C LEU A 20 1.35 11.44 9.57
N ALA A 21 2.07 10.33 9.45
CA ALA A 21 3.08 10.14 8.41
C ALA A 21 2.46 10.22 7.01
N GLY A 22 1.34 9.53 6.76
CA GLY A 22 0.64 9.58 5.49
C GLY A 22 0.17 11.00 5.13
N ILE A 23 -0.29 11.78 6.11
CA ILE A 23 -0.67 13.18 5.91
C ILE A 23 0.55 14.03 5.51
N VAL A 24 1.63 13.96 6.26
CA VAL A 24 2.86 14.74 5.99
C VAL A 24 3.43 14.40 4.62
N LEU A 25 3.56 13.12 4.30
CA LEU A 25 4.06 12.66 3.01
C LEU A 25 3.09 12.99 1.86
N GLY A 26 1.78 12.93 2.10
CA GLY A 26 0.76 13.34 1.13
C GLY A 26 0.83 14.84 0.80
N PHE A 27 1.03 15.69 1.81
CA PHE A 27 1.26 17.13 1.61
C PHE A 27 2.58 17.39 0.88
N PHE A 28 3.63 16.64 1.20
CA PHE A 28 4.91 16.73 0.50
C PHE A 28 4.75 16.42 -1.00
N VAL A 29 4.13 15.30 -1.35
CA VAL A 29 3.84 14.91 -2.75
C VAL A 29 2.92 15.91 -3.44
N ARG A 30 2.01 16.55 -2.70
CA ARG A 30 1.12 17.59 -3.24
C ARG A 30 1.87 18.86 -3.64
N TYR A 31 2.93 19.23 -2.94
CA TYR A 31 3.65 20.49 -3.15
C TYR A 31 4.92 20.34 -4.01
N PHE A 32 5.62 19.21 -3.91
CA PHE A 32 6.91 18.98 -4.58
C PHE A 32 6.87 19.02 -6.13
N PRO A 33 5.77 18.69 -6.85
CA PRO A 33 5.74 18.79 -8.30
C PRO A 33 5.30 20.18 -8.74
N SER A 34 6.27 21.09 -8.82
CA SER A 34 6.12 22.44 -9.40
C SER A 34 5.50 22.36 -10.80
N GLU A 35 4.53 23.26 -11.08
CA GLU A 35 3.63 23.22 -12.25
C GLU A 35 4.32 23.56 -13.58
N ASP A 36 5.59 23.95 -13.55
CA ASP A 36 6.36 24.44 -14.70
C ASP A 36 7.15 23.36 -15.47
N GLN A 37 7.02 22.07 -15.12
CA GLN A 37 7.87 21.00 -15.70
C GLN A 37 7.21 20.21 -16.84
N LYS A 38 7.91 20.03 -17.96
CA LYS A 38 7.56 19.08 -19.04
C LYS A 38 7.48 17.64 -18.49
N ASN A 39 6.47 16.86 -18.87
CA ASN A 39 6.16 15.50 -18.33
C ASN A 39 5.79 15.43 -16.84
N LEU A 40 5.14 16.47 -16.34
CA LEU A 40 4.66 16.60 -14.95
C LEU A 40 3.87 15.40 -14.43
N THR A 41 3.02 14.82 -15.29
CA THR A 41 2.17 13.69 -14.93
C THR A 41 2.95 12.43 -14.57
N LEU A 42 3.93 12.07 -15.39
CA LEU A 42 4.74 10.85 -15.21
C LEU A 42 5.57 10.97 -13.94
N LYS A 43 6.19 12.14 -13.70
CA LYS A 43 6.94 12.40 -12.47
C LYS A 43 6.06 12.32 -11.23
N ARG A 44 4.83 12.87 -11.28
CA ARG A 44 3.85 12.78 -10.19
C ARG A 44 3.46 11.32 -9.89
N GLY A 45 3.16 10.54 -10.93
CA GLY A 45 2.82 9.12 -10.78
C GLY A 45 3.98 8.31 -10.22
N PHE A 46 5.19 8.49 -10.74
CA PHE A 46 6.39 7.80 -10.25
C PHE A 46 6.76 8.20 -8.82
N LEU A 47 6.63 9.48 -8.47
CA LEU A 47 6.87 9.99 -7.12
C LEU A 47 5.90 9.35 -6.11
N VAL A 48 4.60 9.32 -6.44
CA VAL A 48 3.59 8.64 -5.59
C VAL A 48 3.93 7.16 -5.44
N LEU A 49 4.15 6.45 -6.55
CA LEU A 49 4.43 5.01 -6.51
C LEU A 49 5.67 4.70 -5.67
N THR A 50 6.77 5.39 -5.90
CA THR A 50 8.03 5.18 -5.17
C THR A 50 7.87 5.52 -3.69
N MET A 51 7.14 6.58 -3.36
CA MET A 51 6.92 7.00 -1.98
C MET A 51 5.99 6.06 -1.22
N CYS A 52 4.96 5.52 -1.88
CA CYS A 52 4.11 4.46 -1.35
C CYS A 52 4.92 3.18 -1.08
N VAL A 53 5.70 2.71 -2.06
CA VAL A 53 6.56 1.52 -1.90
C VAL A 53 7.56 1.73 -0.76
N SER A 54 8.19 2.90 -0.70
CA SER A 54 9.13 3.25 0.38
C SER A 54 8.44 3.29 1.74
N ALA A 55 7.20 3.80 1.83
CA ALA A 55 6.43 3.83 3.06
C ALA A 55 6.04 2.41 3.53
N VAL A 56 5.65 1.52 2.61
CA VAL A 56 5.33 0.11 2.93
C VAL A 56 6.58 -0.64 3.40
N LEU A 57 7.68 -0.56 2.64
CA LEU A 57 8.93 -1.22 3.00
C LEU A 57 9.56 -0.63 4.27
N GLY A 58 9.49 0.69 4.44
CA GLY A 58 9.94 1.39 5.64
C GLY A 58 9.15 0.97 6.89
N SER A 59 7.83 0.83 6.78
CA SER A 59 6.98 0.33 7.86
C SER A 59 7.38 -1.09 8.28
N GLN A 60 7.70 -1.95 7.30
CA GLN A 60 8.17 -3.30 7.57
C GLN A 60 9.53 -3.31 8.30
N ARG A 61 10.45 -2.41 7.93
CA ARG A 61 11.74 -2.25 8.63
C ARG A 61 11.61 -1.74 10.06
N ILE A 62 10.62 -0.90 10.33
CA ILE A 62 10.34 -0.33 11.66
C ILE A 62 9.59 -1.33 12.56
N GLY A 63 9.16 -2.48 12.04
CA GLY A 63 8.40 -3.50 12.78
C GLY A 63 6.92 -3.14 12.96
N LEU A 64 6.42 -2.18 12.18
CA LEU A 64 5.02 -1.80 12.13
C LEU A 64 4.33 -2.60 11.03
N HIS A 65 4.04 -3.87 11.32
CA HIS A 65 3.34 -4.75 10.37
C HIS A 65 1.93 -4.23 10.10
N GLY A 66 1.57 -4.09 8.81
CA GLY A 66 0.25 -3.64 8.35
C GLY A 66 0.03 -2.12 8.31
N SER A 67 0.83 -1.32 9.03
CA SER A 67 0.61 0.14 9.14
C SER A 67 1.03 0.92 7.88
N GLY A 68 2.02 0.41 7.14
CA GLY A 68 2.49 1.00 5.88
C GLY A 68 1.43 1.05 4.77
N GLY A 69 0.49 0.10 4.76
CA GLY A 69 -0.66 0.12 3.85
C GLY A 69 -1.61 1.28 4.14
N LEU A 70 -1.92 1.50 5.43
CA LEU A 70 -2.74 2.64 5.87
C LEU A 70 -2.07 3.98 5.51
N CYS A 71 -0.77 4.09 5.76
CA CYS A 71 0.03 5.27 5.38
C CYS A 71 -0.06 5.56 3.87
N THR A 72 0.07 4.51 3.06
CA THR A 72 -0.05 4.58 1.58
C THR A 72 -1.42 5.06 1.12
N LEU A 73 -2.51 4.58 1.74
CA LEU A 73 -3.87 5.02 1.41
C LEU A 73 -4.08 6.50 1.71
N VAL A 74 -3.67 6.94 2.90
CA VAL A 74 -3.79 8.34 3.34
C VAL A 74 -2.97 9.26 2.44
N LEU A 75 -1.72 8.90 2.16
CA LEU A 75 -0.82 9.62 1.26
C LEU A 75 -1.43 9.75 -0.14
N SER A 76 -1.89 8.64 -0.72
CA SER A 76 -2.47 8.62 -2.07
C SER A 76 -3.76 9.43 -2.16
N PHE A 77 -4.61 9.37 -1.14
CA PHE A 77 -5.83 10.19 -1.07
C PHE A 77 -5.49 11.69 -1.07
N ILE A 78 -4.58 12.12 -0.20
CA ILE A 78 -4.17 13.53 -0.09
C ILE A 78 -3.47 14.01 -1.36
N ALA A 79 -2.58 13.20 -1.95
CA ALA A 79 -1.96 13.50 -3.23
C ALA A 79 -3.01 13.67 -4.34
N GLY A 80 -4.02 12.80 -4.37
CA GLY A 80 -5.13 12.85 -5.32
C GLY A 80 -6.03 14.08 -5.19
N THR A 81 -6.20 14.66 -4.00
CA THR A 81 -7.10 15.81 -3.80
C THR A 81 -6.75 17.05 -4.65
N LYS A 82 -5.48 17.29 -4.99
CA LYS A 82 -5.06 18.46 -5.80
C LYS A 82 -5.09 18.20 -7.32
N TRP A 83 -5.22 16.95 -7.77
CA TRP A 83 -4.86 16.55 -9.14
C TRP A 83 -6.04 16.30 -10.08
N SER A 84 -7.13 17.08 -9.98
CA SER A 84 -8.41 16.76 -10.64
C SER A 84 -8.32 16.39 -12.14
N GLN A 85 -7.51 17.08 -12.94
CA GLN A 85 -7.34 16.79 -14.38
C GLN A 85 -6.26 15.74 -14.69
N GLU A 86 -5.31 15.53 -13.78
CA GLU A 86 -4.15 14.64 -13.97
C GLU A 86 -4.36 13.24 -13.39
N LYS A 87 -5.44 13.06 -12.60
CA LYS A 87 -5.89 11.78 -12.01
C LYS A 87 -5.96 10.66 -13.03
N MET A 88 -6.57 10.89 -14.20
CA MET A 88 -6.74 9.84 -15.21
C MET A 88 -5.41 9.29 -15.73
N LYS A 89 -4.40 10.16 -15.88
CA LYS A 89 -3.10 9.73 -16.39
C LYS A 89 -2.28 9.00 -15.32
N VAL A 90 -2.30 9.47 -14.06
CA VAL A 90 -1.68 8.76 -12.94
C VAL A 90 -2.35 7.40 -12.73
N GLN A 91 -3.68 7.34 -12.82
CA GLN A 91 -4.45 6.10 -12.77
C GLN A 91 -4.04 5.14 -13.89
N LYS A 92 -3.86 5.60 -15.13
CA LYS A 92 -3.36 4.74 -16.22
C LYS A 92 -2.02 4.08 -15.89
N ILE A 93 -1.06 4.81 -15.33
CA ILE A 93 0.24 4.26 -14.93
C ILE A 93 0.04 3.18 -13.85
N ILE A 94 -0.78 3.47 -12.85
CA ILE A 94 -1.09 2.52 -11.76
C ILE A 94 -1.78 1.27 -12.31
N THR A 95 -2.73 1.42 -13.23
CA THR A 95 -3.41 0.29 -13.89
C THR A 95 -2.44 -0.56 -14.70
N THR A 96 -1.56 0.05 -15.50
CA THR A 96 -0.53 -0.70 -16.25
C THR A 96 0.38 -1.49 -15.32
N VAL A 97 0.78 -0.90 -14.19
CA VAL A 97 1.56 -1.59 -13.17
C VAL A 97 0.74 -2.74 -12.58
N TRP A 98 -0.52 -2.48 -12.21
CA TRP A 98 -1.43 -3.47 -11.64
C TRP A 98 -1.68 -4.66 -12.57
N ASP A 99 -1.84 -4.46 -13.87
CA ASP A 99 -2.07 -5.55 -14.84
C ASP A 99 -0.92 -6.58 -14.86
N ILE A 100 0.30 -6.15 -14.51
CA ILE A 100 1.48 -7.02 -14.39
C ILE A 100 1.52 -7.67 -12.99
N PHE A 101 1.26 -6.89 -11.93
CA PHE A 101 1.33 -7.39 -10.56
C PHE A 101 0.17 -8.32 -10.20
N GLN A 102 -1.01 -8.13 -10.76
CA GLN A 102 -2.20 -8.94 -10.48
C GLN A 102 -1.97 -10.44 -10.71
N PRO A 103 -1.57 -10.92 -11.92
CA PRO A 103 -1.30 -12.33 -12.12
C PRO A 103 -0.11 -12.85 -11.29
N LEU A 104 0.90 -12.01 -11.05
CA LEU A 104 2.05 -12.37 -10.23
C LEU A 104 1.66 -12.60 -8.76
N LEU A 105 0.84 -11.72 -8.18
CA LEU A 105 0.34 -11.86 -6.82
C LEU A 105 -0.52 -13.11 -6.67
N PHE A 106 -1.42 -13.38 -7.63
CA PHE A 106 -2.22 -14.60 -7.61
C PHE A 106 -1.39 -15.87 -7.79
N GLY A 107 -0.39 -15.84 -8.69
CA GLY A 107 0.52 -16.96 -8.90
C GLY A 107 1.39 -17.23 -7.67
N LEU A 108 1.90 -16.19 -7.01
CA LEU A 108 2.76 -16.32 -5.84
C LEU A 108 1.99 -16.78 -4.60
N VAL A 109 0.82 -16.18 -4.31
CA VAL A 109 -0.05 -16.62 -3.21
C VAL A 109 -0.54 -18.05 -3.46
N GLY A 110 -0.87 -18.40 -4.71
CA GLY A 110 -1.26 -19.76 -5.08
C GLY A 110 -0.12 -20.78 -4.92
N ALA A 111 1.12 -20.39 -5.19
CA ALA A 111 2.30 -21.23 -4.96
C ALA A 111 2.68 -21.36 -3.48
N GLU A 112 2.37 -20.36 -2.66
CA GLU A 112 2.56 -20.38 -1.20
C GLU A 112 1.62 -21.39 -0.52
N VAL A 113 0.45 -21.66 -1.10
CA VAL A 113 -0.49 -22.68 -0.61
C VAL A 113 0.10 -24.08 -0.84
N SER A 114 0.74 -24.60 0.20
CA SER A 114 1.28 -25.96 0.24
C SER A 114 0.15 -27.00 0.16
N VAL A 115 0.04 -27.65 -0.99
CA VAL A 115 -0.90 -28.79 -1.19
C VAL A 115 -0.57 -29.96 -0.27
N SER A 116 0.68 -30.08 0.19
CA SER A 116 1.12 -31.08 1.16
C SER A 116 0.66 -30.80 2.61
N SER A 117 0.17 -29.58 2.91
CA SER A 117 -0.42 -29.22 4.21
C SER A 117 -1.96 -29.30 4.23
N LEU A 118 -2.59 -29.56 3.08
CA LEU A 118 -4.02 -29.89 3.00
C LEU A 118 -4.20 -31.33 3.48
N GLU A 119 -4.89 -31.51 4.62
CA GLU A 119 -5.30 -32.83 5.11
C GLU A 119 -5.85 -33.69 3.97
N SER A 120 -5.41 -34.95 3.90
CA SER A 120 -5.94 -35.94 2.94
C SER A 120 -7.44 -36.27 3.16
N ASN A 121 -8.13 -35.53 4.04
CA ASN A 121 -9.55 -35.67 4.32
C ASN A 121 -10.44 -34.90 3.31
N ILE A 122 -9.87 -34.02 2.48
CA ILE A 122 -10.63 -33.24 1.48
C ILE A 122 -10.65 -33.90 0.10
N VAL A 123 -9.77 -34.87 -0.17
CA VAL A 123 -9.79 -35.66 -1.41
C VAL A 123 -10.50 -36.99 -1.16
N GLY A 124 -11.78 -37.03 -1.53
CA GLY A 124 -12.49 -38.25 -1.91
C GLY A 124 -12.61 -39.35 -0.85
N LYS A 125 -13.53 -39.20 0.10
CA LYS A 125 -14.12 -40.36 0.77
C LYS A 125 -15.15 -40.98 -0.17
N ASN A 126 -14.69 -41.87 -1.06
CA ASN A 126 -15.57 -42.77 -1.80
C ASN A 126 -16.29 -43.68 -0.80
N ASN A 127 -17.61 -43.55 -0.73
CA ASN A 127 -18.49 -44.57 -0.18
C ASN A 127 -19.08 -45.38 -1.34
#